data_AF-A0A4P5VLB2-F1
#
_entry.id   AF-A0A4P5VLB2-F1
#
_cell.length_a   1.000
_cell.length_b   1.000
_cell.length_c   1.000
_cell.angle_alpha   90.00
_cell.angle_beta   90.00
_cell.angle_gamma   90.00
#
_symmetry.space_group_name_H-M   'P 1'
#
loop_
_entity.id
_entity.type
_entity.pdbx_description
1 polymer ?
#
loop_
_entity_poly.entity_id
_entity_poly.type
_entity_poly.pdbx_seq_one_letter_code
_entity_poly.pdbx_strand_id
1 'polypeptide(L)'
;MNATELSAYCRERGLFPEQVDRWRQAAQDANAQPLLTMDDQKNLQKRHQEDQRQIKMLQQELRRKDKALAEAAALLIASKKIQAYWGEDEVD
;
A
#
# COMPACT_ATOMS: atom_id res chain seq x y z
N MET A 1 17.31 38.02 15.74
CA MET A 1 16.61 39.30 15.52
C MET A 1 15.49 39.40 16.53
N ASN A 2 15.47 40.45 17.34
CA ASN A 2 14.37 40.70 18.28
C ASN A 2 13.18 41.38 17.57
N ALA A 3 12.04 41.53 18.26
CA ALA A 3 10.82 42.08 17.66
C ALA A 3 10.99 43.54 17.19
N THR A 4 11.78 44.34 17.91
CA THR A 4 12.04 45.75 17.60
C THR A 4 12.87 45.89 16.33
N GLU A 5 13.94 45.10 16.20
CA GLU A 5 14.79 45.02 15.01
C GLU A 5 14.00 44.53 13.80
N LEU A 6 13.13 43.54 13.98
CA LEU A 6 12.28 43.02 12.91
C LEU A 6 11.29 44.09 12.42
N SER A 7 10.67 44.85 13.32
CA SER A 7 9.76 45.92 12.94
C SER A 7 10.47 47.04 12.18
N ALA A 8 11.66 47.45 12.63
CA ALA A 8 12.47 48.45 11.94
C ALA A 8 12.86 47.98 10.53
N TYR A 9 13.36 46.75 10.41
CA TYR A 9 13.69 46.13 9.13
C TYR A 9 12.49 46.04 8.18
N CYS A 10 11.33 45.65 8.70
CA CYS A 10 10.09 45.57 7.93
C CYS A 10 9.67 46.94 7.38
N ARG A 11 9.76 48.01 8.18
CA ARG A 11 9.45 49.39 7.75
C ARG A 11 10.38 49.87 6.65
N GLU A 12 11.68 49.63 6.77
CA GLU A 12 12.67 50.03 5.75
C GLU A 12 12.45 49.32 4.40
N ARG A 13 11.89 48.11 4.42
CA ARG A 13 11.70 47.29 3.23
C ARG A 13 10.27 47.23 2.71
N GLY A 14 9.34 47.97 3.33
CA GLY A 14 7.92 47.93 2.96
C GLY A 14 7.26 46.57 3.21
N LEU A 15 7.74 45.82 4.19
CA LEU A 15 7.24 44.51 4.60
C LEU A 15 6.43 44.61 5.88
N PHE A 16 5.57 43.62 6.11
CA PHE A 16 4.88 43.42 7.38
C PHE A 16 5.54 42.29 8.17
N PRO A 17 5.71 42.40 9.50
CA PRO A 17 6.26 41.33 10.34
C PRO A 17 5.55 39.98 10.13
N GLU A 18 4.23 40.02 9.94
CA GLU A 18 3.40 38.84 9.70
C GLU A 18 3.76 38.14 8.37
N GLN A 19 4.23 38.87 7.36
CA GLN A 19 4.70 38.27 6.10
C GLN A 19 6.03 37.53 6.31
N VAL A 20 6.94 38.11 7.10
CA VAL A 20 8.23 37.48 7.40
C VAL A 20 8.03 36.22 8.22
N ASP A 21 7.13 36.24 9.20
CA ASP A 21 6.80 35.06 9.99
C ASP A 21 6.11 33.98 9.14
N ARG A 22 5.22 34.37 8.22
CA ARG A 22 4.61 33.44 7.26
C ARG A 22 5.66 32.75 6.38
N TRP A 23 6.64 33.50 5.86
CA TRP A 23 7.72 32.92 5.06
C TRP A 23 8.65 32.03 5.87
N ARG A 24 8.92 32.40 7.13
CA ARG A 24 9.71 31.56 8.05
C ARG A 24 9.01 30.22 8.30
N GLN A 25 7.71 30.25 8.59
CA GLN A 25 6.90 29.04 8.77
C GLN A 25 6.89 28.18 7.50
N ALA A 26 6.60 28.77 6.34
CA ALA A 26 6.61 28.05 5.07
C ALA A 26 7.97 27.40 4.76
N ALA A 27 9.08 28.08 5.07
CA ALA A 27 10.42 27.53 4.91
C ALA A 27 10.71 26.40 5.91
N GLN A 28 10.19 26.48 7.13
CA GLN A 28 10.30 25.40 8.12
C GLN A 28 9.49 24.18 7.70
N ASP A 29 8.23 24.36 7.30
CA ASP A 29 7.33 23.29 6.87
C ASP A 29 7.87 22.55 5.64
N ALA A 30 8.40 23.28 4.65
CA ALA A 30 9.00 22.69 3.46
C ALA A 30 10.25 21.85 3.77
N ASN A 31 10.98 22.20 4.83
CA ASN A 31 12.16 21.47 5.29
C ASN A 31 11.86 20.43 6.39
N ALA A 32 10.65 20.44 6.95
CA ALA A 32 10.25 19.56 8.05
C ALA A 32 9.99 18.13 7.59
N GLN A 33 9.59 17.94 6.32
CA GLN A 33 9.46 16.61 5.75
C GLN A 33 10.82 16.16 5.20
N PRO A 34 11.42 15.08 5.73
CA PRO A 34 12.58 14.49 5.09
C PRO A 34 12.14 14.02 3.71
N LEU A 35 12.63 14.68 2.65
CA LEU A 35 12.47 14.15 1.31
C LEU A 35 13.21 12.81 1.26
N LEU A 36 12.51 11.77 0.80
CA LEU A 36 13.11 10.47 0.50
C LEU A 36 14.32 10.70 -0.41
N THR A 37 15.47 10.14 -0.02
CA THR A 37 16.65 10.21 -0.88
C THR A 37 16.39 9.43 -2.17
N MET A 38 17.17 9.70 -3.22
CA MET A 38 17.08 8.95 -4.47
C MET A 38 17.30 7.45 -4.26
N ASP A 39 18.13 7.06 -3.28
CA ASP A 39 18.37 5.66 -2.94
C ASP A 39 17.18 5.04 -2.19
N ASP A 40 16.52 5.79 -1.30
CA ASP A 40 15.28 5.34 -0.66
C ASP A 40 14.17 5.10 -1.68
N GLN A 41 14.02 6.01 -2.66
CA GLN A 41 13.04 5.86 -3.74
C GLN A 41 13.33 4.62 -4.60
N LYS A 42 14.60 4.37 -4.94
CA LYS A 42 14.99 3.15 -5.69
C LYS A 42 14.72 1.88 -4.88
N ASN A 43 15.02 1.89 -3.58
CA ASN A 43 14.77 0.75 -2.71
C ASN A 43 13.26 0.47 -2.57
N LEU A 44 12.44 1.51 -2.42
CA LEU A 44 10.98 1.39 -2.42
C LEU A 44 10.46 0.80 -3.74
N GLN A 45 10.95 1.27 -4.88
CA GLN A 45 10.56 0.72 -6.18
C GLN A 45 10.94 -0.75 -6.34
N LYS A 46 12.14 -1.15 -5.88
CA LYS A 46 12.57 -2.56 -5.90
C LYS A 46 11.65 -3.44 -5.06
N ARG A 47 11.40 -3.04 -3.80
CA ARG A 47 10.48 -3.77 -2.90
C ARG A 47 9.09 -3.90 -3.51
N HIS A 48 8.56 -2.80 -4.07
CA HIS A 48 7.26 -2.83 -4.73
C HIS A 48 7.21 -3.80 -5.92
N GLN A 49 8.28 -3.88 -6.72
CA GLN A 49 8.35 -4.86 -7.81
C GLN A 49 8.45 -6.31 -7.31
N GLU A 50 9.19 -6.55 -6.23
CA GLU A 50 9.30 -7.86 -5.58
C GLU A 50 7.94 -8.31 -5.03
N ASP A 51 7.25 -7.42 -4.30
CA ASP A 51 5.91 -7.66 -3.76
C ASP A 51 4.92 -7.98 -4.88
N GLN A 52 4.93 -7.21 -5.96
CA GLN A 52 4.06 -7.48 -7.12
C GLN A 52 4.31 -8.85 -7.76
N ARG A 53 5.57 -9.30 -7.81
CA ARG A 53 5.91 -10.63 -8.33
C ARG A 53 5.39 -11.71 -7.39
N GLN A 54 5.57 -11.54 -6.08
CA GLN A 54 5.07 -12.48 -5.08
C GLN A 54 3.55 -12.58 -5.11
N ILE A 55 2.85 -11.45 -5.18
CA ILE A 55 1.39 -11.40 -5.29
C ILE A 55 0.92 -12.20 -6.50
N LYS A 56 1.51 -11.97 -7.69
CA LYS A 56 1.13 -12.69 -8.92
C LYS A 56 1.36 -14.20 -8.80
N MET A 57 2.49 -14.61 -8.22
CA MET A 57 2.81 -16.01 -8.00
C MET A 57 1.80 -16.68 -7.06
N LEU A 58 1.53 -16.05 -5.92
CA LEU A 58 0.56 -16.55 -4.93
C LEU A 58 -0.85 -16.63 -5.52
N GLN A 59 -1.28 -15.63 -6.29
CA GLN A 59 -2.57 -15.66 -6.98
C GLN A 59 -2.68 -16.78 -8.02
N GLN A 60 -1.59 -17.11 -8.72
CA GLN A 60 -1.58 -18.23 -9.66
C GLN A 60 -1.66 -19.57 -8.92
N GLU A 61 -0.93 -19.72 -7.83
CA GLU A 61 -0.97 -20.92 -7.00
C GLU A 61 -2.35 -21.14 -6.39
N LEU A 62 -2.96 -20.07 -5.86
CA LEU A 62 -4.31 -20.10 -5.32
C LEU A 62 -5.31 -20.58 -6.38
N ARG A 63 -5.29 -20.00 -7.60
CA ARG A 63 -6.16 -20.43 -8.70
C ARG A 63 -5.98 -21.90 -9.08
N ARG A 64 -4.73 -22.40 -9.08
CA ARG A 64 -4.46 -23.82 -9.38
C ARG A 64 -5.03 -24.73 -8.29
N LYS A 65 -4.86 -24.35 -7.02
CA LYS A 65 -5.40 -25.08 -5.87
C LYS A 65 -6.92 -25.08 -5.87
N ASP A 66 -7.55 -23.94 -6.11
CA ASP A 66 -9.01 -23.82 -6.18
C ASP A 66 -9.59 -24.65 -7.33
N LYS A 67 -8.93 -24.68 -8.49
CA LYS A 67 -9.34 -25.53 -9.61
C LYS A 67 -9.27 -27.02 -9.25
N ALA A 68 -8.16 -27.47 -8.67
CA ALA A 68 -8.01 -28.86 -8.25
C ALA A 68 -9.02 -29.25 -7.16
N LEU A 69 -9.31 -28.32 -6.23
CA LEU A 69 -10.31 -28.50 -5.19
C LEU A 69 -11.73 -28.59 -5.78
N ALA A 70 -12.06 -27.75 -6.77
CA ALA A 70 -13.34 -27.80 -7.47
C ALA A 70 -13.50 -29.12 -8.25
N GLU A 71 -12.46 -29.59 -8.92
CA GLU A 71 -12.45 -30.88 -9.62
C GLU A 71 -12.65 -32.05 -8.64
N ALA A 72 -11.95 -32.04 -7.50
CA ALA A 72 -12.12 -33.06 -6.46
C ALA A 72 -13.55 -33.05 -5.88
N ALA A 73 -14.11 -31.86 -5.62
CA ALA A 73 -15.49 -31.72 -5.17
C ALA A 73 -16.49 -32.23 -6.21
N ALA A 74 -16.27 -31.93 -7.50
CA ALA A 74 -17.13 -32.42 -8.58
C ALA A 74 -17.10 -33.95 -8.70
N LEU A 75 -15.92 -34.57 -8.60
CA LEU A 75 -15.76 -36.03 -8.58
C LEU A 75 -16.47 -36.66 -7.38
N LEU A 76 -16.33 -36.07 -6.20
CA LEU A 76 -16.99 -36.56 -4.99
C LEU A 76 -18.52 -36.45 -5.10
N ILE A 77 -19.04 -35.35 -5.64
CA ILE A 77 -20.49 -35.20 -5.88
C ILE A 77 -20.98 -36.22 -6.92
N ALA A 78 -20.23 -36.42 -8.01
CA ALA A 78 -20.58 -37.39 -9.04
C ALA A 78 -20.61 -38.82 -8.47
N SER A 79 -19.61 -39.20 -7.68
CA SER A 79 -19.56 -40.50 -6.99
C SER A 79 -20.77 -40.72 -6.09
N LYS A 80 -21.11 -39.74 -5.24
CA LYS A 80 -22.29 -39.80 -4.37
C LYS A 80 -23.59 -39.95 -5.16
N LYS A 81 -23.72 -39.24 -6.29
CA LYS A 81 -24.90 -39.37 -7.16
C LYS A 81 -25.01 -40.77 -7.75
N ILE A 82 -23.91 -41.34 -8.24
CA ILE A 82 -23.88 -42.70 -8.77
C ILE A 82 -24.24 -43.69 -7.65
N GLN A 83 -23.66 -43.61 -6.46
CA GLN A 83 -24.04 -44.46 -5.34
C GLN A 83 -25.54 -44.39 -5.03
N ALA A 84 -26.12 -43.18 -5.02
CA ALA A 84 -27.55 -42.99 -4.80
C ALA A 84 -28.45 -43.58 -5.91
N TYR A 85 -27.99 -43.58 -7.17
CA TYR A 85 -28.75 -44.17 -8.29
C TYR A 85 -28.64 -45.69 -8.38
N TRP A 86 -27.49 -46.25 -8.02
CA TRP A 86 -27.22 -47.69 -8.11
C TRP A 86 -27.54 -48.47 -6.83
N GLY A 87 -27.95 -47.78 -5.76
CA GLY A 87 -28.45 -48.41 -4.54
C GLY A 87 -27.37 -49.22 -3.83
N GLU A 88 -26.44 -48.53 -3.18
CA GLU A 88 -25.88 -49.05 -1.94
C GLU A 88 -26.57 -48.31 -0.80
N ASP A 89 -27.71 -48.89 -0.39
CA ASP A 89 -28.18 -48.86 0.98
C ASP A 89 -27.02 -49.34 1.90
N GLU A 90 -26.87 -48.66 3.03
CA GLU A 90 -26.20 -49.12 4.26
C GLU A 90 -25.23 -50.31 4.12
N VAL A 91 -23.93 -50.01 4.13
CA VAL A 91 -22.97 -50.92 4.76
C VAL A 91 -22.81 -50.45 6.21
N ASP A 92 -23.39 -51.24 7.12
CA ASP A 92 -23.04 -51.30 8.56
C ASP A 92 -21.51 -51.38 8.78
#